data_AF-B2WFH4-F1
#
_entry.id   AF-B2WFH4-F1
#
_cell.length_a   1.000
_cell.length_b   1.000
_cell.length_c   1.000
_cell.angle_alpha   90.00
_cell.angle_beta   90.00
_cell.angle_gamma   90.00
#
_symmetry.space_group_name_H-M   'P 1'
#
loop_
_entity.id
_entity.type
_entity.pdbx_description
1 polymer ?
#
loop_
_entity_poly.entity_id
_entity_poly.type
_entity_poly.pdbx_seq_one_letter_code
_entity_poly.pdbx_strand_id
1 'polypeptide(L)' 'MQKVVSFYEKLPRGAAPEPEAKGLLGRYAKKHMGKNPSGRPLVHVIGVLIAFGYAQNYYFHLRHHKNNEH' A
#
# COMPACT_ATOMS: atom_id res chain seq x y z
N MET A 1 29.85 -21.73 30.29
CA MET A 1 29.88 -20.29 29.94
C MET A 1 28.85 -19.89 28.86
N GLN A 2 28.72 -20.62 27.74
CA GLN A 2 27.78 -20.27 26.65
C GLN A 2 26.31 -20.06 27.07
N LYS A 3 25.79 -20.86 28.01
CA LYS A 3 24.40 -20.72 28.50
C LYS A 3 24.13 -19.39 29.18
N VAL A 4 25.13 -18.84 29.88
CA VAL A 4 25.02 -17.57 30.60
C VAL A 4 24.98 -16.39 29.62
N VAL A 5 25.82 -16.43 28.58
CA VAL A 5 25.82 -15.42 27.50
C VAL A 5 24.47 -15.40 26.79
N SER A 6 23.94 -16.58 26.41
CA SER A 6 22.65 -16.67 25.74
C SER A 6 21.46 -16.18 26.59
N PHE A 7 21.58 -16.22 27.91
CA PHE A 7 20.56 -15.74 28.83
C PHE A 7 20.49 -14.21 28.81
N TYR A 8 21.64 -13.53 28.89
CA TYR A 8 21.71 -12.07 28.79
C TYR A 8 21.41 -11.53 27.39
N GLU A 9 21.69 -12.30 26.33
CA GLU A 9 21.29 -11.93 24.96
C GLU A 9 19.77 -11.90 24.77
N LYS A 10 19.06 -12.82 25.43
CA LYS A 10 17.60 -12.98 25.32
C LYS A 10 16.81 -12.16 26.33
N LEU A 11 17.48 -11.42 27.21
CA LEU A 11 16.78 -10.48 28.08
C LEU A 11 16.00 -9.49 27.21
N PRO A 12 14.69 -9.31 27.46
CA PRO A 12 13.84 -8.46 26.63
C PRO A 12 14.35 -7.01 26.67
N ARG A 13 14.93 -6.54 25.57
CA ARG A 13 15.54 -5.20 25.43
C ARG A 13 14.51 -4.09 25.18
N GLY A 14 13.29 -4.24 25.69
CA GLY A 14 12.15 -3.41 25.32
C GLY A 14 11.56 -3.78 23.95
N ALA A 15 10.49 -3.09 23.55
CA ALA A 15 9.88 -3.30 22.25
C ALA A 15 10.85 -2.87 21.13
N ALA A 16 10.95 -3.67 20.08
CA ALA A 16 11.72 -3.31 18.90
C ALA A 16 11.22 -1.97 18.34
N PRO A 17 12.12 -1.05 17.90
CA PRO A 17 11.71 0.21 17.32
C PRO A 17 10.81 -0.03 16.11
N GLU A 18 9.82 0.85 15.91
CA GLU A 18 8.94 0.73 14.74
C GLU A 18 9.78 0.70 13.46
N PRO A 19 9.53 -0.25 12.55
CA PRO A 19 10.26 -0.33 11.30
C PRO A 19 10.12 1.00 10.54
N GLU A 20 11.25 1.58 10.15
CA GLU A 20 11.26 2.80 9.38
C GLU A 20 10.68 2.55 7.98
N ALA A 21 9.77 3.43 7.58
CA ALA A 21 9.17 3.41 6.26
C ALA A 21 10.19 3.88 5.20
N LYS A 22 10.82 2.93 4.51
CA LYS A 22 11.74 3.23 3.40
C LYS A 22 11.00 3.20 2.07
N GLY A 23 11.30 4.18 1.20
CA GLY A 23 10.69 4.33 -0.11
C GLY A 23 9.22 4.80 -0.09
N LEU A 24 8.67 5.04 -1.27
CA LEU A 24 7.30 5.55 -1.42
C LEU A 24 6.25 4.53 -0.94
N LEU A 25 6.41 3.26 -1.31
CA LEU A 25 5.53 2.18 -0.88
C LEU A 25 5.60 1.94 0.64
N GLY A 26 6.80 2.00 1.24
CA GLY A 26 6.96 1.85 2.69
C GLY A 26 6.27 2.96 3.47
N ARG A 27 6.31 4.22 2.97
CA ARG A 27 5.60 5.36 3.58
C ARG A 27 4.09 5.19 3.48
N TYR A 28 3.60 4.74 2.33
CA TYR A 28 2.18 4.47 2.13
C TYR A 28 1.69 3.32 3.02
N ALA A 29 2.45 2.22 3.08
CA ALA A 29 2.15 1.07 3.94
C ALA A 29 2.15 1.46 5.43
N LYS A 30 3.16 2.21 5.90
CA LYS A 30 3.18 2.69 7.29
C LYS A 30 1.96 3.57 7.61
N LYS A 31 1.54 4.42 6.68
CA LYS A 31 0.39 5.33 6.85
C LYS A 31 -0.96 4.62 6.91
N HIS A 32 -1.15 3.56 6.12
CA HIS A 32 -2.48 2.95 5.94
C HIS A 32 -2.63 1.52 6.48
N MET A 33 -1.51 0.80 6.66
CA MET A 33 -1.44 -0.60 7.08
C MET A 33 -0.59 -0.81 8.33
N GLY A 34 -0.05 0.27 8.92
CA GLY A 34 0.74 0.23 10.14
C GLY A 34 -0.13 0.12 11.40
N LYS A 35 0.29 0.83 12.45
CA LYS A 35 -0.34 0.79 13.79
C LYS A 35 -1.85 1.09 13.81
N ASN A 36 -2.33 1.88 12.85
CA ASN A 36 -3.75 2.19 12.67
C ASN A 36 -4.21 1.74 11.27
N PRO A 37 -4.56 0.45 11.10
CA PRO A 37 -5.05 -0.04 9.83
C PRO A 37 -6.33 0.70 9.43
N SER A 38 -6.40 1.18 8.20
CA SER A 38 -7.55 1.90 7.67
C SER A 38 -8.04 1.26 6.39
N GLY A 39 -9.34 1.35 6.08
CA GLY A 39 -9.91 0.86 4.81
C GLY A 39 -9.53 1.71 3.58
N ARG A 40 -8.74 2.77 3.75
CA ARG A 40 -8.32 3.68 2.68
C ARG A 40 -7.63 2.99 1.50
N PRO A 41 -6.77 1.97 1.67
CA PRO A 41 -6.19 1.25 0.55
C PRO A 41 -7.23 0.63 -0.39
N LEU A 42 -8.33 0.10 0.16
CA LEU A 42 -9.42 -0.43 -0.66
C LEU A 42 -10.07 0.67 -1.50
N VAL A 43 -10.32 1.84 -0.89
CA VAL A 43 -10.86 3.01 -1.60
C VAL A 43 -9.92 3.46 -2.71
N HIS A 44 -8.61 3.52 -2.47
CA HIS A 44 -7.64 3.86 -3.51
C HIS A 44 -7.65 2.86 -4.67
N VAL A 45 -7.71 1.55 -4.38
CA VAL A 45 -7.79 0.51 -5.41
C VAL A 45 -9.07 0.65 -6.24
N ILE A 46 -10.22 0.83 -5.59
CA ILE A 46 -11.50 1.04 -6.29
C ILE A 46 -11.43 2.30 -7.17
N GLY A 47 -10.90 3.40 -6.65
CA GLY A 47 -10.73 4.64 -7.40
C GLY A 47 -9.84 4.47 -8.63
N VAL A 48 -8.73 3.74 -8.50
CA VAL A 48 -7.83 3.43 -9.63
C VAL A 48 -8.55 2.58 -10.68
N LEU A 49 -9.31 1.55 -10.27
CA LEU A 49 -10.03 0.69 -11.21
C LEU A 49 -11.11 1.45 -11.97
N ILE A 50 -11.86 2.34 -11.30
CA ILE A 50 -12.87 3.18 -11.95
C ILE A 50 -12.22 4.12 -12.96
N ALA A 51 -11.17 4.84 -12.55
CA ALA A 51 -10.47 5.77 -13.44
C ALA A 51 -9.86 5.06 -14.65
N PHE A 52 -9.22 3.91 -14.42
CA PHE A 52 -8.63 3.10 -15.48
C PHE A 52 -9.70 2.55 -16.43
N GLY A 53 -10.80 2.01 -15.90
CA GLY A 53 -11.92 1.51 -16.68
C GLY A 53 -12.57 2.61 -17.53
N TYR A 54 -12.75 3.81 -16.96
CA TYR A 54 -13.26 4.96 -17.71
C TYR A 54 -12.29 5.40 -18.80
N ALA A 55 -10.99 5.47 -18.51
CA ALA A 55 -9.97 5.81 -19.50
C ALA A 55 -9.95 4.80 -20.66
N GLN A 56 -10.04 3.50 -20.37
CA GLN A 56 -10.16 2.44 -21.36
C GLN A 56 -11.43 2.61 -22.20
N ASN A 57 -12.58 2.76 -21.55
CA ASN A 57 -13.86 2.95 -22.24
C ASN A 57 -13.83 4.21 -23.13
N TYR A 58 -13.22 5.28 -22.65
CA TYR A 58 -13.06 6.51 -23.41
C TYR A 58 -12.17 6.29 -24.65
N TYR A 59 -11.02 5.65 -24.46
CA TYR A 59 -10.06 5.43 -25.54
C TYR A 59 -10.61 4.51 -26.64
N PHE A 60 -11.25 3.39 -26.27
CA PHE A 60 -11.69 2.37 -27.22
C PHE A 60 -13.11 2.57 -27.75
N HIS A 61 -14.01 3.17 -26.99
CA HIS A 61 -15.41 3.34 -27.38
C HIS A 61 -15.75 4.82 -27.59
N LEU A 62 -15.80 5.61 -26.51
CA LEU A 62 -16.43 6.93 -26.55
C LEU A 62 -15.73 7.93 -27.48
N ARG A 63 -14.40 7.83 -27.67
CA ARG A 63 -13.67 8.72 -28.58
C ARG A 63 -14.06 8.53 -30.05
N HIS A 64 -14.47 7.34 -30.44
CA HIS A 64 -14.81 7.02 -31.83
C HIS A 64 -16.26 7.36 -32.19
N HIS A 65 -17.15 7.48 -31.20
CA HIS A 65 -18.55 7.86 -31.41
C HIS A 65 -18.76 9.33 -31.79
N LYS A 66 -17.76 10.21 -31.60
CA LYS A 66 -17.86 11.63 -32.01
C LYS A 66 -17.49 11.88 -33.47
N ASN A 67 -16.71 11.00 -34.09
CA ASN A 67 -16.14 11.21 -35.43
C ASN A 67 -16.75 10.31 -36.51
N ASN A 68 -17.66 9.40 -36.14
CA ASN A 68 -18.47 8.64 -37.09
C ASN A 68 -19.93 8.85 -36.65
N GLU A 69 -20.72 9.58 -37.44
CA GLU A 69 -22.17 9.48 -37.33
C GLU A 69 -22.56 8.04 -37.72
N HIS A 70 -23.54 7.48 -36.99
CA HIS A 70 -24.05 6.13 -37.22
C HIS A 70 -24.50 5.90 -38.65
#